data_AF-A0A1B6GE16-F1
#
_entry.id   AF-A0A1B6GE16-F1
#
_cell.length_a   1.000
_cell.length_b   1.000
_cell.length_c   1.000
_cell.angle_alpha   90.00
_cell.angle_beta   90.00
_cell.angle_gamma   90.00
#
_symmetry.space_group_name_H-M   'P 1'
#
loop_
_entity.id
_entity.type
_entity.pdbx_description
1 polymer ?
#
loop_
_entity_poly.entity_id
_entity_poly.type
_entity_poly.pdbx_seq_one_letter_code
_entity_poly.pdbx_strand_id
1 'polypeptide(L)'
;PVTLWKDKALIEANLAVLHSFQMKNVTIVDHHTAAESFMKHYENEQRLRRGCPADWAWIVPPISGSITPVFHQEMAHYNIYPTYSYQDPAWKVHIWKKGKDGAKTGKKPRRKFHFKQIARAVKFTSKLFGSALSRRIKATILYATETGKSEQFAKKLSEMFSHAFHSQYFCMEDYDMSSIEHEALLLVVASTFGNGDPPENGQSFAQSLYTLKMEHTGGMANGHSSPLNSASFIKANSQSDHLLERTGSLRESVTDTELFGPLSNVRFAVFALGSSAYPNFCAFGAYVDNLLGELGGERLMKLTTGDEMCGQQQTFVKWAPEVFRVACETFCLDDCNNVFDLANTLNNAPITASTVRLVDCPAMDLKEALSKYHNRKIYRCNVACNRNLHGSNSSIATLGVELDTEAGVKYEPGDHVGVLACNRSELVEGIIAHLDLSELDPDKPVELQHLKETQTSSGVVRTWEPHERLPRESLRVLLTRFLDITTPPTPQFLQFLASCTIDPEDKDHLILLATESTAYEDWRHWRFPHLL
;
A
#
# COMPACT_ATOMS: atom_id res chain seq x y z
N PRO A 1 -12.97 54.04 -52.07
CA PRO A 1 -13.64 53.38 -50.93
C PRO A 1 -12.61 52.84 -49.94
N VAL A 2 -12.67 53.29 -48.69
CA VAL A 2 -11.72 52.90 -47.65
C VAL A 2 -11.91 51.40 -47.32
N THR A 3 -10.85 50.60 -47.43
CA THR A 3 -10.91 49.12 -47.36
C THR A 3 -10.92 48.54 -45.94
N LEU A 4 -11.24 49.34 -44.92
CA LEU A 4 -11.22 48.96 -43.49
C LEU A 4 -12.27 47.91 -43.10
N TRP A 5 -13.19 47.58 -43.99
CA TRP A 5 -14.21 46.55 -43.74
C TRP A 5 -13.60 45.17 -43.51
N LYS A 6 -12.42 44.89 -44.10
CA LYS A 6 -11.71 43.61 -43.93
C LYS A 6 -11.21 43.44 -42.50
N ASP A 7 -10.57 44.48 -41.96
CA ASP A 7 -10.08 44.51 -40.58
C ASP A 7 -11.24 44.39 -39.60
N LYS A 8 -12.34 45.13 -39.84
CA LYS A 8 -13.56 45.01 -39.05
C LYS A 8 -14.13 43.60 -39.08
N ALA A 9 -14.25 42.99 -40.25
CA ALA A 9 -14.76 41.62 -40.40
C ALA A 9 -13.91 40.59 -39.64
N LEU A 10 -12.58 40.77 -39.64
CA LEU A 10 -11.65 39.88 -38.94
C LEU A 10 -11.80 39.97 -37.41
N ILE A 11 -11.99 41.19 -36.88
CA ILE A 11 -12.24 41.41 -35.43
C ILE A 11 -13.56 40.75 -35.01
N GLU A 12 -14.64 40.96 -35.78
CA GLU A 12 -15.96 40.37 -35.49
C GLU A 12 -15.92 38.84 -35.54
N ALA A 13 -15.20 38.27 -36.51
CA ALA A 13 -15.01 36.82 -36.61
C ALA A 13 -14.28 36.25 -35.39
N ASN A 14 -13.24 36.92 -34.91
CA ASN A 14 -12.50 36.48 -33.72
C ASN A 14 -13.39 36.51 -32.45
N LEU A 15 -14.19 37.57 -32.28
CA LEU A 15 -15.16 37.66 -31.18
C LEU A 15 -16.19 36.54 -31.23
N ALA A 16 -16.72 36.23 -32.41
CA ALA A 16 -17.69 35.14 -32.60
C ALA A 16 -17.11 33.76 -32.25
N VAL A 17 -15.85 33.50 -32.63
CA VAL A 17 -15.15 32.25 -32.28
C VAL A 17 -14.99 32.12 -30.77
N LEU A 18 -14.43 33.14 -30.10
CA LEU A 18 -14.24 33.13 -28.65
C LEU A 18 -15.57 32.90 -27.90
N HIS A 19 -16.63 33.60 -28.32
CA HIS A 19 -17.96 33.42 -27.76
C HIS A 19 -18.51 32.00 -27.98
N SER A 20 -18.29 31.41 -29.16
CA SER A 20 -18.75 30.05 -29.46
C SER A 20 -18.10 28.98 -28.57
N PHE A 21 -16.81 29.13 -28.24
CA PHE A 21 -16.12 28.23 -27.32
C PHE A 21 -16.59 28.44 -25.88
N GLN A 22 -16.80 29.69 -25.46
CA GLN A 22 -17.33 30.02 -24.14
C GLN A 22 -18.72 29.41 -23.91
N MET A 23 -19.60 29.43 -24.92
CA MET A 23 -20.91 28.77 -24.88
C MET A 23 -20.83 27.24 -24.73
N LYS A 24 -19.68 26.64 -25.03
CA LYS A 24 -19.40 25.20 -24.84
C LYS A 24 -18.61 24.91 -23.56
N ASN A 25 -18.49 25.88 -22.64
CA ASN A 25 -17.66 25.80 -21.44
C ASN A 25 -16.19 25.48 -21.74
N VAL A 26 -15.69 25.92 -22.91
CA VAL A 26 -14.27 25.84 -23.27
C VAL A 26 -13.68 27.24 -23.22
N THR A 27 -12.67 27.44 -22.39
CA THR A 27 -11.98 28.73 -22.26
C THR A 27 -10.86 28.83 -23.29
N ILE A 28 -10.89 29.86 -24.13
CA ILE A 28 -9.79 30.24 -25.02
C ILE A 28 -9.29 31.62 -24.60
N VAL A 29 -7.97 31.74 -24.48
CA VAL A 29 -7.29 32.99 -24.11
C VAL A 29 -7.22 33.90 -25.34
N ASP A 30 -7.55 35.18 -25.18
CA ASP A 30 -7.39 36.16 -26.25
C ASP A 30 -5.90 36.49 -26.50
N HIS A 31 -5.62 37.06 -27.66
CA HIS A 31 -4.25 37.32 -28.11
C HIS A 31 -3.49 38.35 -27.26
N HIS A 32 -4.17 39.31 -26.62
CA HIS A 32 -3.51 40.26 -25.73
C HIS A 32 -3.09 39.57 -24.43
N THR A 33 -4.00 38.83 -23.81
CA THR A 33 -3.70 38.05 -22.60
C THR A 33 -2.63 37.00 -22.86
N ALA A 34 -2.66 36.34 -24.02
CA ALA A 34 -1.63 35.38 -24.43
C ALA A 34 -0.25 36.03 -24.59
N ALA A 35 -0.19 37.24 -25.19
CA ALA A 35 1.05 37.99 -25.33
C ALA A 35 1.64 38.41 -23.96
N GLU A 36 0.82 38.89 -23.03
CA GLU A 36 1.26 39.22 -21.67
C GLU A 36 1.76 38.00 -20.90
N SER A 37 1.04 36.87 -21.00
CA SER A 37 1.44 35.60 -20.39
C SER A 37 2.80 35.14 -20.92
N PHE A 38 3.02 35.26 -22.22
CA PHE A 38 4.29 34.92 -22.84
C PHE A 38 5.43 35.84 -22.39
N MET A 39 5.20 37.14 -22.17
CA MET A 39 6.24 38.02 -21.63
C MET A 39 6.70 37.60 -20.23
N LYS A 40 5.78 37.12 -19.37
CA LYS A 40 6.14 36.53 -18.07
C LYS A 40 6.98 35.26 -18.22
N HIS A 41 6.66 34.42 -19.21
CA HIS A 41 7.47 33.25 -19.55
C HIS A 41 8.88 33.66 -20.02
N TYR A 42 8.97 34.65 -20.90
CA TYR A 42 10.22 35.20 -21.40
C TYR A 42 11.12 35.70 -20.27
N GLU A 43 10.59 36.48 -19.33
CA GLU A 43 11.34 36.96 -18.15
C GLU A 43 11.87 35.81 -17.28
N ASN A 44 11.06 34.77 -17.08
CA ASN A 44 11.46 33.59 -16.32
C ASN A 44 12.57 32.79 -17.01
N GLU A 45 12.46 32.55 -18.32
CA GLU A 45 13.50 31.87 -19.10
C GLU A 45 14.79 32.70 -19.16
N GLN A 46 14.68 34.03 -19.30
CA GLN A 46 15.83 34.92 -19.24
C GLN A 46 16.53 34.86 -17.89
N ARG A 47 15.78 34.79 -16.78
CA ARG A 47 16.33 34.65 -15.42
C ARG A 47 17.01 33.29 -15.20
N LEU A 48 16.39 32.20 -15.66
CA LEU A 48 16.84 30.83 -15.40
C LEU A 48 17.97 30.39 -16.34
N ARG A 49 17.89 30.76 -17.62
CA ARG A 49 18.71 30.21 -18.71
C ARG A 49 19.44 31.27 -19.54
N ARG A 50 19.21 32.55 -19.26
CA ARG A 50 19.77 33.70 -20.02
C ARG A 50 19.34 33.75 -21.49
N GLY A 51 18.20 33.16 -21.82
CA GLY A 51 17.61 33.22 -23.13
C GLY A 51 16.27 32.50 -23.18
N CYS A 52 15.40 32.89 -24.10
CA CYS A 52 14.11 32.26 -24.36
C CYS A 52 14.05 31.82 -25.83
N PRO A 53 13.92 30.52 -26.13
CA PRO A 53 13.79 30.04 -27.50
C PRO A 53 12.39 30.34 -28.03
N ALA A 54 12.30 31.24 -29.00
CA ALA A 54 11.02 31.59 -29.62
C ALA A 54 11.22 32.12 -31.04
N ASP A 55 10.23 31.85 -31.90
CA ASP A 55 10.15 32.43 -33.24
C ASP A 55 9.13 33.58 -33.22
N TRP A 56 9.59 34.79 -33.52
CA TRP A 56 8.77 36.00 -33.52
C TRP A 56 7.50 35.85 -34.37
N ALA A 57 7.59 35.17 -35.53
CA ALA A 57 6.46 35.00 -36.45
C ALA A 57 5.35 34.11 -35.87
N TRP A 58 5.65 33.27 -34.88
CA TRP A 58 4.70 32.37 -34.24
C TRP A 58 4.05 32.97 -32.99
N ILE A 59 4.76 33.89 -32.33
CA ILE A 59 4.32 34.45 -31.06
C ILE A 59 3.55 35.77 -31.25
N VAL A 60 3.91 36.55 -32.26
CA VAL A 60 3.23 37.81 -32.54
C VAL A 60 1.86 37.55 -33.15
N PRO A 61 0.78 38.07 -32.56
CA PRO A 61 -0.54 37.82 -33.08
C PRO A 61 -0.75 38.51 -34.43
N PRO A 62 -1.50 37.86 -35.35
CA PRO A 62 -1.74 38.41 -36.69
C PRO A 62 -2.68 39.61 -36.68
N ILE A 63 -3.50 39.74 -35.63
CA ILE A 63 -4.40 40.87 -35.39
C ILE A 63 -3.73 41.76 -34.36
N SER A 64 -3.61 43.06 -34.66
CA SER A 64 -3.13 44.05 -33.70
C SER A 64 -1.75 43.75 -33.10
N GLY A 65 -0.87 43.04 -33.83
CA GLY A 65 0.46 42.67 -33.34
C GLY A 65 1.26 43.85 -32.80
N SER A 66 1.28 44.97 -33.52
CA SER A 66 2.05 46.17 -33.16
C SER A 66 1.65 46.85 -31.85
N ILE A 67 0.50 46.50 -31.26
CA ILE A 67 0.08 47.01 -29.94
C ILE A 67 0.33 46.01 -28.81
N THR A 68 0.91 44.84 -29.11
CA THR A 68 1.26 43.83 -28.12
C THR A 68 2.73 43.96 -27.70
N PRO A 69 3.06 43.67 -26.43
CA PRO A 69 4.44 43.81 -25.92
C PRO A 69 5.42 42.88 -26.63
N VAL A 70 4.95 41.73 -27.11
CA VAL A 70 5.78 40.74 -27.84
C VAL A 70 6.31 41.26 -29.19
N PHE A 71 5.61 42.21 -29.82
CA PHE A 71 5.99 42.72 -31.14
C PHE A 71 7.35 43.43 -31.13
N HIS A 72 7.66 44.13 -30.05
CA HIS A 72 8.90 44.90 -29.91
C HIS A 72 10.08 44.07 -29.37
N GLN A 73 9.85 42.80 -29.03
CA GLN A 73 10.86 41.95 -28.41
C GLN A 73 11.54 41.05 -29.45
N GLU A 74 12.84 41.26 -29.67
CA GLU A 74 13.65 40.34 -30.45
C GLU A 74 13.93 39.05 -29.66
N MET A 75 13.88 37.91 -30.35
CA MET A 75 14.03 36.58 -29.76
C MET A 75 14.86 35.69 -30.67
N ALA A 76 15.71 34.86 -30.06
CA ALA A 76 16.50 33.89 -30.79
C ALA A 76 15.75 32.56 -30.86
N HIS A 77 15.58 32.03 -32.07
CA HIS A 77 15.01 30.71 -32.27
C HIS A 77 16.11 29.64 -32.21
N TYR A 78 16.17 28.88 -31.12
CA TYR A 78 17.12 27.78 -30.95
C TYR A 78 16.46 26.61 -30.21
N ASN A 79 16.98 25.40 -30.45
CA ASN A 79 16.43 24.18 -29.84
C ASN A 79 17.17 23.82 -28.54
N ILE A 80 16.41 23.57 -27.49
CA ILE A 80 16.94 23.06 -26.22
C ILE A 80 16.83 21.53 -26.21
N TYR A 81 17.93 20.86 -25.87
CA TYR A 81 17.96 19.41 -25.66
C TYR A 81 18.04 19.09 -24.15
N PRO A 82 17.42 17.97 -23.70
CA PRO A 82 16.72 16.96 -24.50
C PRO A 82 15.32 17.43 -24.94
N THR A 83 14.96 17.15 -26.19
CA THR A 83 13.63 17.41 -26.76
C THR A 83 12.97 16.10 -27.23
N TYR A 84 11.65 16.01 -27.10
CA TYR A 84 10.86 14.91 -27.67
C TYR A 84 10.74 15.09 -29.18
N SER A 85 11.78 14.64 -29.89
CA SER A 85 11.82 14.61 -31.35
C SER A 85 11.60 13.19 -31.85
N TYR A 86 10.86 13.05 -32.95
CA TYR A 86 10.77 11.77 -33.64
C TYR A 86 12.17 11.33 -34.05
N GLN A 87 12.60 10.18 -33.54
CA GLN A 87 13.85 9.57 -33.95
C GLN A 87 13.57 8.53 -35.02
N ASP A 88 14.44 8.45 -36.02
CA ASP A 88 14.42 7.33 -36.94
C ASP A 88 14.52 6.02 -36.16
N PRO A 89 13.70 5.02 -36.49
CA PRO A 89 13.73 3.75 -35.79
C PRO A 89 15.16 3.20 -35.75
N ALA A 90 15.64 2.85 -34.55
CA ALA A 90 17.04 2.52 -34.33
C ALA A 90 17.56 1.41 -35.28
N TRP A 91 16.70 0.49 -35.73
CA TRP A 91 17.08 -0.55 -36.69
C TRP A 91 17.37 -0.05 -38.11
N LYS A 92 16.94 1.17 -38.49
CA LYS A 92 17.25 1.79 -39.79
C LYS A 92 18.59 2.53 -39.79
N VAL A 93 18.92 3.19 -38.67
CA VAL A 93 20.08 4.10 -38.58
C VAL A 93 21.25 3.54 -37.75
N HIS A 94 20.99 2.61 -36.83
CA HIS A 94 22.06 2.05 -36.01
C HIS A 94 22.82 0.96 -36.76
N ILE A 95 24.06 1.27 -37.14
CA ILE A 95 25.00 0.29 -37.65
C ILE A 95 25.46 -0.59 -36.48
N TRP A 96 24.81 -1.73 -36.32
CA TRP A 96 25.22 -2.76 -35.36
C TRP A 96 26.63 -3.21 -35.71
N LYS A 97 27.62 -2.76 -34.94
CA LYS A 97 28.99 -3.28 -35.03
C LYS A 97 28.93 -4.77 -34.70
N LYS A 98 28.93 -5.63 -35.73
CA LYS A 98 29.21 -7.06 -35.58
C LYS A 98 30.58 -7.14 -34.95
N GLY A 99 30.63 -7.62 -33.70
CA GLY A 99 31.89 -7.89 -33.03
C GLY A 99 32.75 -8.74 -33.96
N LYS A 100 34.01 -8.31 -34.17
CA LYS A 100 35.07 -9.20 -34.62
C LYS A 100 35.11 -10.36 -33.63
N ASP A 101 34.51 -11.48 -34.00
CA ASP A 101 35.18 -12.77 -34.14
C ASP A 101 34.12 -13.82 -34.46
N GLY A 102 34.39 -14.57 -35.53
CA GLY A 102 33.47 -15.54 -36.09
C GLY A 102 33.32 -16.76 -35.19
N ALA A 103 32.09 -17.04 -34.77
CA ALA A 103 31.60 -18.39 -34.57
C ALA A 103 30.07 -18.38 -34.61
N LYS A 104 29.51 -19.21 -35.50
CA LYS A 104 28.07 -19.45 -35.61
C LYS A 104 27.59 -20.22 -34.37
N THR A 105 27.05 -19.52 -33.37
CA THR A 105 26.18 -20.13 -32.36
C THR A 105 25.04 -19.17 -32.04
N GLY A 106 23.80 -19.59 -32.29
CA GLY A 106 22.56 -18.80 -32.19
C GLY A 106 22.13 -18.39 -30.78
N LYS A 107 23.04 -18.01 -29.88
CA LYS A 107 22.71 -17.42 -28.58
C LYS A 107 23.22 -15.99 -28.53
N LYS A 108 22.30 -15.02 -28.37
CA LYS A 108 22.64 -13.61 -28.12
C LYS A 108 23.67 -13.55 -26.97
N PRO A 109 24.77 -12.78 -27.09
CA PRO A 109 25.75 -12.69 -26.02
C PRO A 109 25.10 -12.03 -24.82
N ARG A 110 24.88 -12.79 -23.74
CA ARG A 110 24.52 -12.23 -22.43
C ARG A 110 25.68 -11.33 -22.01
N ARG A 111 25.48 -10.00 -22.05
CA ARG A 111 26.45 -9.03 -21.52
C ARG A 111 26.67 -9.36 -20.05
N LYS A 112 27.82 -9.95 -19.73
CA LYS A 112 28.25 -10.20 -18.35
C LYS A 112 28.70 -8.86 -17.77
N PHE A 113 27.82 -8.18 -17.05
CA PHE A 113 28.21 -6.97 -16.32
C PHE A 113 29.14 -7.37 -15.18
N HIS A 114 30.27 -6.67 -15.04
CA HIS A 114 31.15 -6.87 -13.89
C HIS A 114 30.48 -6.34 -12.62
N PHE A 115 30.67 -7.02 -11.50
CA PHE A 115 30.12 -6.64 -10.19
C PHE A 115 30.40 -5.16 -9.85
N LYS A 116 31.60 -4.66 -10.19
CA LYS A 116 31.97 -3.25 -10.02
C LYS A 116 31.12 -2.26 -10.82
N GLN A 117 30.61 -2.65 -11.99
CA GLN A 117 29.71 -1.83 -12.80
C GLN A 117 28.29 -1.85 -12.23
N ILE A 118 27.80 -3.01 -11.80
CA ILE A 118 26.51 -3.13 -11.11
C ILE A 118 26.53 -2.32 -9.81
N ALA A 119 27.56 -2.48 -8.98
CA ALA A 119 27.73 -1.73 -7.73
C ALA A 119 27.81 -0.21 -7.97
N ARG A 120 28.44 0.25 -9.06
CA ARG A 120 28.45 1.67 -9.43
C ARG A 120 27.09 2.16 -9.88
N ALA A 121 26.35 1.38 -10.66
CA ALA A 121 25.00 1.71 -11.07
C ALA A 121 24.06 1.78 -9.85
N VAL A 122 24.11 0.78 -8.96
CA VAL A 122 23.37 0.75 -7.70
C VAL A 122 23.76 1.92 -6.80
N LYS A 123 25.05 2.25 -6.68
CA LYS A 123 25.49 3.42 -5.89
C LYS A 123 25.02 4.73 -6.49
N PHE A 124 24.99 4.84 -7.82
CA PHE A 124 24.49 6.03 -8.52
C PHE A 124 22.97 6.18 -8.35
N THR A 125 22.20 5.11 -8.57
CA THR A 125 20.75 5.12 -8.37
C THR A 125 20.41 5.35 -6.90
N SER A 126 21.08 4.67 -5.97
CA SER A 126 20.92 4.90 -4.52
C SER A 126 21.24 6.35 -4.11
N LYS A 127 22.26 6.98 -4.69
CA LYS A 127 22.57 8.39 -4.42
C LYS A 127 21.52 9.34 -5.02
N LEU A 128 21.00 9.04 -6.20
CA LEU A 128 19.99 9.85 -6.89
C LEU A 128 18.62 9.72 -6.20
N PHE A 129 18.18 8.49 -5.92
CA PHE A 129 17.01 8.20 -5.09
C PHE A 129 17.17 8.76 -3.68
N GLY A 130 18.33 8.60 -3.05
CA GLY A 130 18.62 9.16 -1.73
C GLY A 130 18.45 10.68 -1.71
N SER A 131 18.94 11.40 -2.73
CA SER A 131 18.79 12.85 -2.84
C SER A 131 17.36 13.33 -3.17
N ALA A 132 16.58 12.50 -3.88
CA ALA A 132 15.19 12.79 -4.21
C ALA A 132 14.25 12.48 -3.04
N LEU A 133 14.48 11.36 -2.34
CA LEU A 133 13.74 10.93 -1.16
C LEU A 133 14.07 11.78 0.07
N SER A 134 15.32 12.24 0.22
CA SER A 134 15.69 13.13 1.34
C SER A 134 15.05 14.53 1.26
N ARG A 135 14.48 14.90 0.11
CA ARG A 135 13.68 16.11 -0.05
C ARG A 135 12.19 15.88 0.27
N ARG A 136 11.75 14.62 0.35
CA ARG A 136 10.39 14.24 0.72
C ARG A 136 10.30 14.02 2.22
N ILE A 137 9.13 14.32 2.77
CA ILE A 137 8.84 14.14 4.19
C ILE A 137 8.76 12.64 4.47
N LYS A 138 9.41 12.19 5.56
CA LYS A 138 9.39 10.79 5.97
C LYS A 138 8.00 10.43 6.54
N ALA A 139 7.41 9.35 6.04
CA ALA A 139 6.16 8.79 6.53
C ALA A 139 6.40 7.35 6.99
N THR A 140 6.37 7.14 8.30
CA THR A 140 6.66 5.84 8.92
C THR A 140 5.36 5.15 9.28
N ILE A 141 5.17 3.92 8.81
CA ILE A 141 3.96 3.14 9.01
C ILE A 141 4.29 1.92 9.87
N LEU A 142 3.76 1.86 11.08
CA LEU A 142 3.99 0.74 12.00
C LEU A 142 2.80 -0.20 12.00
N TYR A 143 3.07 -1.50 11.99
CA TYR A 143 2.02 -2.50 12.11
C TYR A 143 2.26 -3.51 13.22
N ALA A 144 1.16 -3.99 13.79
CA ALA A 144 1.12 -5.15 14.67
C ALA A 144 0.02 -6.11 14.21
N THR A 145 0.37 -7.39 14.08
CA THR A 145 -0.51 -8.41 13.49
C THR A 145 -0.21 -9.80 14.01
N GLU A 146 -1.26 -10.61 14.21
CA GLU A 146 -1.14 -12.05 14.47
C GLU A 146 -1.32 -12.88 13.19
N THR A 147 -2.34 -12.54 12.39
CA THR A 147 -2.74 -13.32 11.21
C THR A 147 -2.28 -12.71 9.88
N GLY A 148 -1.64 -11.55 9.90
CA GLY A 148 -1.10 -10.87 8.71
C GLY A 148 -2.01 -9.82 8.07
N LYS A 149 -3.25 -9.62 8.55
CA LYS A 149 -4.18 -8.62 7.97
C LYS A 149 -3.66 -7.18 8.10
N SER A 150 -3.20 -6.79 9.29
CA SER A 150 -2.68 -5.44 9.55
C SER A 150 -1.41 -5.16 8.73
N GLU A 151 -0.56 -6.16 8.53
CA GLU A 151 0.64 -6.08 7.68
C GLU A 151 0.26 -5.79 6.22
N GLN A 152 -0.73 -6.50 5.67
CA GLN A 152 -1.22 -6.26 4.31
C GLN A 152 -1.78 -4.84 4.15
N PHE A 153 -2.51 -4.34 5.14
CA PHE A 153 -3.03 -2.97 5.15
C PHE A 153 -1.91 -1.94 5.24
N ALA A 154 -0.90 -2.15 6.08
CA ALA A 154 0.26 -1.29 6.18
C ALA A 154 1.07 -1.26 4.86
N LYS A 155 1.23 -2.40 4.19
CA LYS A 155 1.89 -2.47 2.87
C LYS A 155 1.12 -1.63 1.83
N LYS A 156 -0.19 -1.82 1.72
CA LYS A 156 -1.06 -1.04 0.82
C LYS A 156 -1.01 0.46 1.13
N LEU A 157 -1.03 0.82 2.42
CA LEU A 157 -0.91 2.20 2.87
C LEU A 157 0.46 2.79 2.52
N SER A 158 1.54 2.00 2.62
CA SER A 158 2.88 2.46 2.25
C SER A 158 3.02 2.73 0.76
N GLU A 159 2.48 1.83 -0.07
CA GLU A 159 2.43 2.01 -1.52
C GLU A 159 1.70 3.32 -1.88
N MET A 160 0.55 3.58 -1.25
CA MET A 160 -0.18 4.84 -1.38
C MET A 160 0.65 6.07 -0.95
N PHE A 161 1.24 6.03 0.25
CA PHE A 161 1.98 7.18 0.77
C PHE A 161 3.28 7.45 0.00
N SER A 162 3.83 6.45 -0.69
CA SER A 162 5.06 6.59 -1.50
C SER A 162 4.93 7.59 -2.66
N HIS A 163 3.70 7.93 -3.07
CA HIS A 163 3.44 8.90 -4.12
C HIS A 163 3.92 10.31 -3.74
N ALA A 164 3.60 10.78 -2.53
CA ALA A 164 3.93 12.12 -2.03
C ALA A 164 5.04 12.13 -0.95
N PHE A 165 5.15 11.05 -0.16
CA PHE A 165 6.06 10.95 0.98
C PHE A 165 7.21 9.98 0.71
N HIS A 166 8.27 10.07 1.51
CA HIS A 166 9.21 8.97 1.68
C HIS A 166 8.59 7.95 2.64
N SER A 167 7.73 7.07 2.09
CA SER A 167 7.03 6.06 2.89
C SER A 167 7.91 4.85 3.19
N GLN A 168 7.86 4.40 4.44
CA GLN A 168 8.42 3.14 4.91
C GLN A 168 7.42 2.47 5.84
N TYR A 169 7.39 1.14 5.86
CA TYR A 169 6.59 0.39 6.81
C TYR A 169 7.45 -0.63 7.57
N PHE A 170 7.15 -0.81 8.86
CA PHE A 170 7.90 -1.68 9.75
C PHE A 170 6.98 -2.48 10.65
N CYS A 171 7.41 -3.70 11.00
CA CYS A 171 6.83 -4.41 12.13
C CYS A 171 7.17 -3.63 13.40
N MET A 172 6.22 -3.53 14.33
CA MET A 172 6.45 -2.85 15.62
C MET A 172 7.61 -3.45 16.42
N GLU A 173 7.87 -4.75 16.30
CA GLU A 173 8.98 -5.44 16.96
C GLU A 173 10.35 -5.05 16.37
N ASP A 174 10.42 -4.81 15.06
CA ASP A 174 11.65 -4.46 14.35
C ASP A 174 11.93 -2.94 14.35
N TYR A 175 11.01 -2.13 14.88
CA TYR A 175 11.12 -0.68 14.88
C TYR A 175 12.02 -0.16 15.99
N ASP A 176 12.98 0.69 15.63
CA ASP A 176 13.86 1.36 16.59
C ASP A 176 13.15 2.52 17.28
N MET A 177 12.78 2.30 18.55
CA MET A 177 12.07 3.28 19.36
C MET A 177 12.82 4.61 19.51
N SER A 178 14.16 4.63 19.42
CA SER A 178 14.92 5.88 19.53
C SER A 178 14.63 6.88 18.39
N SER A 179 14.09 6.39 17.28
CA SER A 179 13.71 7.21 16.13
C SER A 179 12.35 7.88 16.28
N ILE A 180 11.50 7.45 17.23
CA ILE A 180 10.08 7.88 17.30
C ILE A 180 9.91 9.39 17.50
N GLU A 181 10.77 10.03 18.30
CA GLU A 181 10.73 11.49 18.56
C GLU A 181 11.13 12.31 17.33
N HIS A 182 11.85 11.71 16.40
CA HIS A 182 12.36 12.32 15.17
C HIS A 182 11.45 12.06 13.96
N GLU A 183 10.37 11.31 14.12
CA GLU A 183 9.40 11.07 13.05
C GLU A 183 8.57 12.32 12.78
N ALA A 184 8.35 12.63 11.50
CA ALA A 184 7.45 13.72 11.11
C ALA A 184 6.00 13.24 11.03
N LEU A 185 5.79 12.07 10.42
CA LEU A 185 4.49 11.44 10.21
C LEU A 185 4.55 9.95 10.59
N LEU A 186 3.71 9.56 11.54
CA LEU A 186 3.60 8.20 12.06
C LEU A 186 2.18 7.65 11.84
N LEU A 187 2.03 6.60 11.03
CA LEU A 187 0.74 5.92 10.83
C LEU A 187 0.79 4.56 11.52
N VAL A 188 -0.24 4.20 12.26
CA VAL A 188 -0.30 2.92 12.98
C VAL A 188 -1.45 2.08 12.46
N VAL A 189 -1.15 0.82 12.09
CA VAL A 189 -2.13 -0.18 11.67
C VAL A 189 -2.01 -1.41 12.56
N ALA A 190 -2.86 -1.54 13.58
CA ALA A 190 -2.66 -2.52 14.64
C ALA A 190 -3.91 -3.36 14.90
N SER A 191 -3.76 -4.68 14.98
CA SER A 191 -4.83 -5.57 15.48
C SER A 191 -4.80 -5.67 17.00
N THR A 192 -5.92 -6.05 17.62
CA THR A 192 -5.99 -6.40 19.04
C THR A 192 -6.15 -7.91 19.18
N PHE A 193 -5.49 -8.53 20.17
CA PHE A 193 -5.54 -9.97 20.40
C PHE A 193 -5.92 -10.33 21.84
N GLY A 194 -6.28 -11.59 22.07
CA GLY A 194 -6.63 -12.09 23.41
C GLY A 194 -7.78 -11.31 24.04
N ASN A 195 -7.56 -10.78 25.24
CA ASN A 195 -8.58 -10.03 25.98
C ASN A 195 -8.31 -8.52 25.93
N GLY A 196 -8.02 -7.99 24.74
CA GLY A 196 -7.64 -6.58 24.56
C GLY A 196 -6.13 -6.32 24.58
N ASP A 197 -5.32 -7.37 24.52
CA ASP A 197 -3.87 -7.30 24.64
C ASP A 197 -3.23 -7.00 23.25
N PRO A 198 -1.97 -6.52 23.21
CA PRO A 198 -1.24 -6.34 21.95
C PRO A 198 -0.99 -7.69 21.26
N PRO A 199 -0.94 -7.73 19.93
CA PRO A 199 -0.30 -8.82 19.21
C PRO A 199 1.14 -9.04 19.71
N GLU A 200 1.66 -10.26 19.61
CA GLU A 200 3.01 -10.68 20.01
C GLU A 200 4.07 -9.69 19.52
N ASN A 201 4.03 -9.36 18.23
CA ASN A 201 4.94 -8.41 17.57
C ASN A 201 4.67 -6.91 17.88
N GLY A 202 3.68 -6.59 18.70
CA GLY A 202 3.36 -5.24 19.19
C GLY A 202 3.68 -5.02 20.67
N GLN A 203 4.01 -6.07 21.43
CA GLN A 203 4.19 -5.99 22.87
C GLN A 203 5.41 -5.15 23.28
N SER A 204 6.55 -5.33 22.61
CA SER A 204 7.80 -4.60 22.88
C SER A 204 7.63 -3.10 22.63
N PHE A 205 6.95 -2.74 21.54
CA PHE A 205 6.60 -1.36 21.22
C PHE A 205 5.67 -0.74 22.27
N ALA A 206 4.61 -1.47 22.66
CA ALA A 206 3.66 -1.02 23.69
C ALA A 206 4.36 -0.71 25.03
N GLN A 207 5.26 -1.60 25.45
CA GLN A 207 6.04 -1.41 26.67
C GLN A 207 6.97 -0.20 26.58
N SER A 208 7.66 -0.03 25.45
CA SER A 208 8.58 1.08 25.23
C SER A 208 7.85 2.43 25.22
N LEU A 209 6.67 2.51 24.59
CA LEU A 209 5.83 3.70 24.56
C LEU A 209 5.33 4.08 25.96
N TYR A 210 4.98 3.08 26.77
CA TYR A 210 4.61 3.29 28.17
C TYR A 210 5.78 3.78 29.03
N THR A 211 6.98 3.20 28.85
CA THR A 211 8.19 3.67 29.54
C THR A 211 8.48 5.13 29.22
N LEU A 212 8.38 5.53 27.95
CA LEU A 212 8.55 6.92 27.51
C LEU A 212 7.56 7.88 28.23
N LYS A 213 6.30 7.45 28.42
CA LYS A 213 5.31 8.22 29.19
C LYS A 213 5.70 8.35 30.66
N MET A 214 6.14 7.27 31.30
CA MET A 214 6.52 7.26 32.71
C MET A 214 7.75 8.14 32.97
N GLU A 215 8.73 8.13 32.08
CA GLU A 215 9.92 8.99 32.17
C GLU A 215 9.56 10.47 32.07
N HIS A 216 8.59 10.83 31.21
CA HIS A 216 8.17 12.21 31.00
C HIS A 216 7.25 12.77 32.12
N THR A 217 6.48 11.92 32.80
CA THR A 217 5.56 12.36 33.87
C THR A 217 6.22 12.55 35.23
N GLY A 218 7.54 12.33 35.33
CA GLY A 218 8.33 12.61 36.53
C GLY A 218 8.26 11.49 37.57
N GLY A 219 9.40 10.84 37.80
CA GLY A 219 9.57 9.82 38.84
C GLY A 219 9.38 10.39 40.26
N MET A 220 8.16 10.28 40.79
CA MET A 220 7.83 10.36 42.21
C MET A 220 6.97 9.16 42.58
N ALA A 221 7.58 7.98 42.62
CA ALA A 221 7.05 6.84 43.36
C ALA A 221 8.18 6.29 44.25
N ASN A 222 8.32 6.89 45.43
CA ASN A 222 9.07 6.25 46.52
C ASN A 222 8.26 5.04 47.02
N GLY A 223 8.88 3.86 46.96
CA GLY A 223 8.50 2.70 47.77
C GLY A 223 7.65 1.64 47.06
N HIS A 224 8.29 0.51 46.77
CA HIS A 224 7.70 -0.82 46.59
C HIS A 224 6.32 -0.89 45.92
N SER A 225 6.26 -0.66 44.61
CA SER A 225 5.21 -1.23 43.77
C SER A 225 5.86 -1.93 42.58
N SER A 226 5.57 -3.22 42.44
CA SER A 226 5.92 -4.01 41.27
C SER A 226 5.40 -3.30 40.01
N PRO A 227 6.14 -3.28 38.88
CA PRO A 227 5.66 -2.66 37.66
C PRO A 227 4.35 -3.34 37.25
N LEU A 228 3.25 -2.60 37.23
CA LEU A 228 1.99 -3.07 36.65
C LEU A 228 2.26 -3.46 35.19
N ASN A 229 1.98 -4.71 34.83
CA ASN A 229 2.15 -5.19 33.46
C ASN A 229 1.40 -4.27 32.48
N SER A 230 2.01 -3.98 31.33
CA SER A 230 1.40 -3.18 30.24
C SER A 230 -0.02 -3.65 29.89
N ALA A 231 -0.26 -4.97 29.92
CA ALA A 231 -1.56 -5.61 29.73
C ALA A 231 -2.67 -5.11 30.69
N SER A 232 -2.34 -4.85 31.97
CA SER A 232 -3.29 -4.30 32.94
C SER A 232 -3.62 -2.83 32.67
N PHE A 233 -2.66 -2.05 32.18
CA PHE A 233 -2.85 -0.63 31.87
C PHE A 233 -3.64 -0.44 30.57
N ILE A 234 -3.41 -1.30 29.57
CA ILE A 234 -4.21 -1.35 28.32
C ILE A 234 -5.70 -1.56 28.65
N LYS A 235 -6.00 -2.48 29.58
CA LYS A 235 -7.37 -2.77 30.04
C LYS A 235 -8.00 -1.62 30.85
N ALA A 236 -7.20 -0.85 31.58
CA ALA A 236 -7.69 0.32 32.33
C ALA A 236 -8.05 1.49 31.39
N ASN A 237 -7.24 1.73 30.35
CA ASN A 237 -7.46 2.80 29.37
C ASN A 237 -8.58 2.48 28.36
N SER A 238 -9.01 1.22 28.22
CA SER A 238 -10.16 0.88 27.38
C SER A 238 -11.51 1.09 28.07
N GLN A 239 -11.54 1.26 29.40
CA GLN A 239 -12.77 1.41 30.19
C GLN A 239 -13.17 2.88 30.45
N SER A 240 -12.32 3.85 30.11
CA SER A 240 -12.58 5.28 30.35
C SER A 240 -13.56 5.95 29.39
N ASP A 241 -14.06 5.26 28.37
CA ASP A 241 -14.95 5.83 27.34
C ASP A 241 -16.38 6.13 27.82
N HIS A 242 -16.83 5.62 28.97
CA HIS A 242 -18.22 5.85 29.44
C HIS A 242 -18.46 7.20 30.15
N LEU A 243 -17.44 8.04 30.36
CA LEU A 243 -17.59 9.34 31.04
C LEU A 243 -17.29 10.58 30.16
N LEU A 244 -16.84 10.40 28.92
CA LEU A 244 -16.37 11.49 28.05
C LEU A 244 -17.31 11.88 26.90
N GLU A 245 -18.55 11.39 26.89
CA GLU A 245 -19.56 11.79 25.88
C GLU A 245 -20.19 13.18 26.10
N ARG A 246 -19.76 13.95 27.12
CA ARG A 246 -20.44 15.19 27.52
C ARG A 246 -19.68 16.51 27.34
N THR A 247 -18.51 16.50 26.71
CA THR A 247 -17.76 17.76 26.43
C THR A 247 -17.17 17.79 25.02
N GLY A 248 -18.04 17.66 24.01
CA GLY A 248 -17.74 18.13 22.67
C GLY A 248 -17.91 19.65 22.58
N SER A 249 -16.87 20.41 22.90
CA SER A 249 -16.76 21.81 22.48
C SER A 249 -15.40 22.03 21.84
N LEU A 250 -15.40 22.03 20.50
CA LEU A 250 -14.30 22.56 19.72
C LEU A 250 -14.13 24.03 20.10
N ARG A 251 -12.91 24.38 20.52
CA ARG A 251 -12.38 25.74 20.72
C ARG A 251 -12.63 26.35 22.11
N GLU A 252 -11.75 26.03 23.06
CA GLU A 252 -11.45 26.95 24.16
C GLU A 252 -9.95 27.23 24.22
N SER A 253 -9.64 28.51 24.10
CA SER A 253 -8.32 29.09 24.32
C SER A 253 -8.04 29.16 25.82
N VAL A 254 -6.95 28.57 26.28
CA VAL A 254 -6.30 28.97 27.54
C VAL A 254 -4.79 28.95 27.34
N THR A 255 -4.18 30.09 27.64
CA THR A 255 -2.75 30.37 27.62
C THR A 255 -2.00 29.71 28.79
N ASP A 256 -0.71 29.43 28.54
CA ASP A 256 0.40 29.26 29.49
C ASP A 256 0.53 27.96 30.31
N THR A 257 1.13 26.92 29.71
CA THR A 257 2.55 26.56 29.94
C THR A 257 2.93 25.44 28.96
N GLU A 258 3.80 25.74 27.99
CA GLU A 258 4.27 24.78 26.98
C GLU A 258 5.21 23.72 27.61
N LEU A 259 4.64 22.65 28.16
CA LEU A 259 5.35 21.37 28.26
C LEU A 259 5.23 20.70 26.90
N PHE A 260 6.21 20.94 26.02
CA PHE A 260 6.38 20.15 24.80
C PHE A 260 6.57 18.68 25.20
N GLY A 261 5.59 17.84 24.92
CA GLY A 261 5.73 16.40 25.07
C GLY A 261 6.82 15.86 24.14
N PRO A 262 7.40 14.68 24.42
CA PRO A 262 8.53 14.14 23.67
C PRO A 262 8.18 13.89 22.19
N LEU A 263 6.89 13.74 21.88
CA LEU A 263 6.39 13.55 20.52
C LEU A 263 5.74 14.82 19.94
N SER A 264 6.06 16.03 20.45
CA SER A 264 5.43 17.29 20.01
C SER A 264 5.57 17.58 18.51
N ASN A 265 6.57 17.00 17.86
CA ASN A 265 6.83 17.18 16.42
C ASN A 265 6.19 16.07 15.56
N VAL A 266 5.60 15.05 16.18
CA VAL A 266 5.09 13.87 15.50
C VAL A 266 3.60 14.07 15.18
N ARG A 267 3.25 13.97 13.90
CA ARG A 267 1.85 13.86 13.46
C ARG A 267 1.48 12.40 13.31
N PHE A 268 0.30 11.99 13.81
CA PHE A 268 -0.09 10.59 13.75
C PHE A 268 -1.54 10.32 13.42
N ALA A 269 -1.81 9.10 12.94
CA ALA A 269 -3.16 8.57 12.81
C ALA A 269 -3.14 7.05 13.03
N VAL A 270 -4.21 6.52 13.62
CA VAL A 270 -4.30 5.09 13.98
C VAL A 270 -5.52 4.45 13.32
N PHE A 271 -5.28 3.32 12.65
CA PHE A 271 -6.29 2.39 12.16
C PHE A 271 -6.22 1.09 12.97
N ALA A 272 -7.23 0.84 13.79
CA ALA A 272 -7.27 -0.29 14.71
C ALA A 272 -8.15 -1.41 14.16
N LEU A 273 -7.62 -2.63 14.08
CA LEU A 273 -8.35 -3.82 13.69
C LEU A 273 -8.81 -4.56 14.94
N GLY A 274 -10.05 -5.03 14.92
CA GLY A 274 -10.62 -5.86 15.99
C GLY A 274 -11.91 -6.52 15.56
N SER A 275 -12.57 -7.19 16.49
CA SER A 275 -13.88 -7.80 16.29
C SER A 275 -14.81 -7.37 17.40
N SER A 276 -15.99 -6.86 17.05
CA SER A 276 -17.04 -6.46 18.01
C SER A 276 -17.60 -7.64 18.81
N ALA A 277 -17.25 -8.88 18.43
CA ALA A 277 -17.55 -10.08 19.21
C ALA A 277 -16.77 -10.16 20.54
N TYR A 278 -15.70 -9.37 20.71
CA TYR A 278 -14.88 -9.35 21.91
C TYR A 278 -15.16 -8.11 22.76
N PRO A 279 -15.18 -8.22 24.10
CA PRO A 279 -15.50 -7.10 24.99
C PRO A 279 -14.59 -5.87 24.80
N ASN A 280 -13.30 -6.11 24.60
CA ASN A 280 -12.28 -5.06 24.47
C ASN A 280 -12.00 -4.77 22.98
N PHE A 281 -13.02 -4.27 22.29
CA PHE A 281 -12.96 -3.97 20.86
C PHE A 281 -11.86 -2.95 20.52
N CYS A 282 -10.92 -3.33 19.66
CA CYS A 282 -9.81 -2.48 19.19
C CYS A 282 -8.92 -1.88 20.32
N ALA A 283 -8.90 -2.49 21.50
CA ALA A 283 -8.27 -1.91 22.69
C ALA A 283 -6.77 -1.57 22.51
N PHE A 284 -6.00 -2.39 21.79
CA PHE A 284 -4.58 -2.09 21.58
C PHE A 284 -4.38 -0.86 20.69
N GLY A 285 -5.17 -0.72 19.62
CA GLY A 285 -5.10 0.47 18.76
C GLY A 285 -5.55 1.74 19.49
N ALA A 286 -6.60 1.66 20.30
CA ALA A 286 -7.04 2.76 21.15
C ALA A 286 -5.98 3.15 22.18
N TYR A 287 -5.30 2.16 22.77
CA TYR A 287 -4.21 2.38 23.71
C TYR A 287 -3.04 3.14 23.07
N VAL A 288 -2.59 2.74 21.88
CA VAL A 288 -1.51 3.43 21.15
C VAL A 288 -1.93 4.85 20.75
N ASP A 289 -3.16 5.02 20.24
CA ASP A 289 -3.69 6.33 19.87
C ASP A 289 -3.71 7.32 21.04
N ASN A 290 -4.16 6.86 22.22
CA ASN A 290 -4.18 7.67 23.43
C ASN A 290 -2.77 8.03 23.91
N LEU A 291 -1.86 7.05 23.97
CA LEU A 291 -0.48 7.28 24.41
C LEU A 291 0.27 8.27 23.51
N LEU A 292 0.14 8.14 22.18
CA LEU A 292 0.77 9.07 21.25
C LEU A 292 0.26 10.51 21.46
N GLY A 293 -1.05 10.66 21.74
CA GLY A 293 -1.63 11.96 22.08
C GLY A 293 -1.15 12.52 23.42
N GLU A 294 -1.09 11.69 24.47
CA GLU A 294 -0.61 12.10 25.80
C GLU A 294 0.87 12.49 25.80
N LEU A 295 1.66 11.90 24.90
CA LEU A 295 3.07 12.21 24.68
C LEU A 295 3.29 13.46 23.81
N GLY A 296 2.22 14.18 23.46
CA GLY A 296 2.26 15.45 22.74
C GLY A 296 2.12 15.34 21.22
N GLY A 297 1.88 14.15 20.67
CA GLY A 297 1.68 13.96 19.24
C GLY A 297 0.41 14.66 18.72
N GLU A 298 0.48 15.21 17.51
CA GLU A 298 -0.65 15.85 16.82
C GLU A 298 -1.45 14.80 16.03
N ARG A 299 -2.70 14.55 16.44
CA ARG A 299 -3.58 13.58 15.77
C ARG A 299 -4.18 14.17 14.49
N LEU A 300 -3.87 13.58 13.33
CA LEU A 300 -4.39 14.00 12.02
C LEU A 300 -5.86 13.63 11.81
N MET A 301 -6.25 12.43 12.26
CA MET A 301 -7.61 11.91 12.12
C MET A 301 -8.01 11.16 13.39
N LYS A 302 -9.30 11.18 13.72
CA LYS A 302 -9.83 10.36 14.81
C LYS A 302 -9.51 8.89 14.57
N LEU A 303 -9.18 8.18 15.66
CA LEU A 303 -9.05 6.72 15.68
C LEU A 303 -10.18 6.07 14.88
N THR A 304 -9.81 5.30 13.88
CA THR A 304 -10.76 4.57 13.05
C THR A 304 -10.63 3.07 13.31
N THR A 305 -11.77 2.40 13.50
CA THR A 305 -11.83 0.99 13.87
C THR A 305 -12.37 0.14 12.71
N GLY A 306 -11.68 -0.95 12.40
CA GLY A 306 -12.08 -1.93 11.40
C GLY A 306 -12.60 -3.20 12.05
N ASP A 307 -13.93 -3.38 12.05
CA ASP A 307 -14.60 -4.54 12.64
C ASP A 307 -14.60 -5.74 11.70
N GLU A 308 -13.95 -6.83 12.12
CA GLU A 308 -13.92 -8.10 11.39
C GLU A 308 -15.33 -8.68 11.17
N MET A 309 -16.26 -8.42 12.08
CA MET A 309 -17.65 -8.86 11.94
C MET A 309 -18.40 -8.05 10.88
N CYS A 310 -18.03 -6.78 10.68
CA CYS A 310 -18.78 -5.83 9.84
C CYS A 310 -17.85 -4.87 9.10
N GLY A 311 -17.54 -5.19 7.83
CA GLY A 311 -17.01 -4.20 6.90
C GLY A 311 -15.55 -3.73 7.10
N GLN A 312 -14.69 -4.52 7.76
CA GLN A 312 -13.29 -4.16 8.04
C GLN A 312 -12.52 -3.61 6.82
N GLN A 313 -12.59 -4.30 5.69
CA GLN A 313 -11.89 -3.91 4.46
C GLN A 313 -12.44 -2.59 3.89
N GLN A 314 -13.77 -2.45 3.88
CA GLN A 314 -14.45 -1.27 3.34
C GLN A 314 -14.10 -0.04 4.16
N THR A 315 -14.03 -0.17 5.48
CA THR A 315 -13.62 0.92 6.38
C THR A 315 -12.16 1.33 6.11
N PHE A 316 -11.26 0.36 5.91
CA PHE A 316 -9.87 0.67 5.54
C PHE A 316 -9.76 1.39 4.18
N VAL A 317 -10.48 0.92 3.16
CA VAL A 317 -10.48 1.52 1.81
C VAL A 317 -11.04 2.95 1.81
N LYS A 318 -11.93 3.28 2.75
CA LYS A 318 -12.40 4.66 2.95
C LYS A 318 -11.41 5.51 3.75
N TRP A 319 -10.80 4.93 4.78
CA TRP A 319 -9.89 5.63 5.69
C TRP A 319 -8.55 5.99 5.03
N ALA A 320 -7.95 5.07 4.27
CA ALA A 320 -6.61 5.25 3.72
C ALA A 320 -6.47 6.45 2.76
N PRO A 321 -7.38 6.66 1.78
CA PRO A 321 -7.33 7.86 0.92
C PRO A 321 -7.57 9.15 1.70
N GLU A 322 -8.41 9.12 2.73
CA GLU A 322 -8.73 10.30 3.54
C GLU A 322 -7.55 10.72 4.41
N VAL A 323 -6.86 9.77 5.07
CA VAL A 323 -5.65 10.09 5.84
C VAL A 323 -4.51 10.58 4.95
N PHE A 324 -4.40 10.06 3.73
CA PHE A 324 -3.44 10.56 2.74
C PHE A 324 -3.74 12.01 2.35
N ARG A 325 -5.02 12.34 2.07
CA ARG A 325 -5.45 13.70 1.76
C ARG A 325 -5.13 14.66 2.90
N VAL A 326 -5.53 14.31 4.13
CA VAL A 326 -5.28 15.12 5.33
C VAL A 326 -3.78 15.31 5.54
N ALA A 327 -2.97 14.26 5.42
CA ALA A 327 -1.53 14.37 5.55
C ALA A 327 -0.92 15.31 4.50
N CYS A 328 -1.30 15.19 3.22
CA CYS A 328 -0.81 16.09 2.17
C CYS A 328 -1.18 17.56 2.45
N GLU A 329 -2.39 17.82 2.94
CA GLU A 329 -2.83 19.16 3.34
C GLU A 329 -2.01 19.71 4.52
N THR A 330 -1.83 18.91 5.57
CA THR A 330 -1.07 19.30 6.76
C THR A 330 0.39 19.60 6.45
N PHE A 331 0.98 18.87 5.50
CA PHE A 331 2.36 19.07 5.06
C PHE A 331 2.50 19.99 3.83
N CYS A 332 1.40 20.62 3.39
CA CYS A 332 1.35 21.55 2.26
C CYS A 332 1.99 20.99 0.97
N LEU A 333 1.64 19.76 0.60
CA LEU A 333 2.10 19.10 -0.62
C LEU A 333 1.10 19.34 -1.76
N ASP A 334 1.59 19.80 -2.93
CA ASP A 334 0.75 20.21 -4.08
C ASP A 334 0.13 19.03 -4.88
N ASP A 335 0.47 17.78 -4.57
CA ASP A 335 0.13 16.59 -5.38
C ASP A 335 -1.29 15.99 -5.13
N CYS A 336 -2.21 16.75 -4.55
CA CYS A 336 -3.52 16.24 -4.05
C CYS A 336 -4.58 15.93 -5.11
N ASN A 337 -4.37 16.21 -6.40
CA ASN A 337 -5.47 16.15 -7.39
C ASN A 337 -5.84 14.73 -7.87
N ASN A 338 -5.04 13.71 -7.57
CA ASN A 338 -5.22 12.33 -8.06
C ASN A 338 -5.64 11.32 -6.97
N VAL A 339 -6.40 11.73 -5.94
CA VAL A 339 -6.91 10.81 -4.89
C VAL A 339 -7.71 9.64 -5.51
N PHE A 340 -8.37 9.86 -6.64
CA PHE A 340 -9.15 8.83 -7.35
C PHE A 340 -8.27 7.73 -7.96
N ASP A 341 -7.12 8.08 -8.55
CA ASP A 341 -6.12 7.11 -9.01
C ASP A 341 -5.44 6.38 -7.84
N LEU A 342 -5.36 7.04 -6.68
CA LEU A 342 -4.79 6.50 -5.46
C LEU A 342 -5.70 5.42 -4.81
N ALA A 343 -7.01 5.64 -4.84
CA ALA A 343 -8.00 4.64 -4.45
C ALA A 343 -7.97 3.42 -5.39
N ASN A 344 -7.69 3.64 -6.68
CA ASN A 344 -7.44 2.56 -7.63
C ASN A 344 -6.13 1.82 -7.38
N THR A 345 -5.12 2.41 -6.73
CA THR A 345 -3.87 1.70 -6.38
C THR A 345 -4.05 0.78 -5.17
N LEU A 346 -4.93 1.12 -4.23
CA LEU A 346 -5.34 0.20 -3.15
C LEU A 346 -6.08 -1.03 -3.66
N ASN A 347 -6.79 -0.87 -4.78
CA ASN A 347 -7.43 -1.95 -5.51
C ASN A 347 -6.36 -2.56 -6.43
N ASN A 348 -5.65 -3.60 -5.94
CA ASN A 348 -4.62 -4.32 -6.69
C ASN A 348 -4.89 -4.33 -8.20
N ALA A 349 -3.87 -3.99 -9.02
CA ALA A 349 -3.96 -4.09 -10.48
C ALA A 349 -4.62 -5.41 -10.89
N PRO A 350 -5.55 -5.41 -11.87
CA PRO A 350 -6.36 -6.57 -12.16
C PRO A 350 -5.44 -7.78 -12.44
N ILE A 351 -5.57 -8.81 -11.61
CA ILE A 351 -4.90 -10.09 -11.83
C ILE A 351 -5.48 -10.63 -13.13
N THR A 352 -4.62 -10.88 -14.11
CA THR A 352 -5.01 -11.47 -15.40
C THR A 352 -4.07 -12.62 -15.72
N ALA A 353 -4.48 -13.49 -16.63
CA ALA A 353 -3.60 -14.54 -17.17
C ALA A 353 -2.29 -13.99 -17.79
N SER A 354 -2.23 -12.69 -18.10
CA SER A 354 -1.03 -12.03 -18.64
C SER A 354 -0.06 -11.51 -17.57
N THR A 355 -0.53 -11.34 -16.33
CA THR A 355 0.26 -10.76 -15.22
C THR A 355 0.75 -11.80 -14.23
N VAL A 356 0.27 -13.05 -14.30
CA VAL A 356 0.66 -14.15 -13.40
C VAL A 356 0.92 -15.41 -14.21
N ARG A 357 1.90 -16.21 -13.79
CA ARG A 357 2.19 -17.53 -14.38
C ARG A 357 2.71 -18.53 -13.36
N LEU A 358 2.50 -19.81 -13.62
CA LEU A 358 3.12 -20.93 -12.92
C LEU A 358 4.26 -21.48 -13.79
N VAL A 359 5.41 -21.76 -13.18
CA VAL A 359 6.60 -22.25 -13.89
C VAL A 359 7.13 -23.50 -13.21
N ASP A 360 7.46 -24.53 -13.98
CA ASP A 360 8.08 -25.75 -13.45
C ASP A 360 9.38 -25.46 -12.70
N CYS A 361 9.53 -26.07 -11.53
CA CYS A 361 10.70 -25.85 -10.67
C CYS A 361 11.02 -27.11 -9.83
N PRO A 362 12.23 -27.21 -9.27
CA PRO A 362 12.54 -28.27 -8.31
C PRO A 362 11.82 -28.00 -6.97
N ALA A 363 11.30 -29.06 -6.35
CA ALA A 363 10.66 -29.00 -5.04
C ALA A 363 11.59 -28.47 -3.96
N MET A 364 11.03 -27.75 -2.99
CA MET A 364 11.68 -27.43 -1.72
C MET A 364 11.41 -28.55 -0.70
N ASP A 365 12.19 -28.61 0.38
CA ASP A 365 11.79 -29.45 1.51
C ASP A 365 10.59 -28.82 2.22
N LEU A 366 9.55 -29.61 2.51
CA LEU A 366 8.30 -29.12 3.08
C LEU A 366 8.50 -28.43 4.45
N LYS A 367 9.41 -28.93 5.28
CA LYS A 367 9.68 -28.34 6.61
C LYS A 367 10.35 -26.98 6.45
N GLU A 368 11.31 -26.87 5.53
CA GLU A 368 11.94 -25.59 5.17
C GLU A 368 10.92 -24.61 4.58
N ALA A 369 10.06 -25.08 3.67
CA ALA A 369 9.02 -24.28 3.03
C ALA A 369 8.02 -23.70 4.05
N LEU A 370 7.51 -24.54 4.96
CA LEU A 370 6.60 -24.09 6.02
C LEU A 370 7.30 -23.14 6.99
N SER A 371 8.57 -23.43 7.35
CA SER A 371 9.31 -22.61 8.31
C SER A 371 9.57 -21.22 7.74
N LYS A 372 9.90 -21.13 6.45
CA LYS A 372 10.06 -19.88 5.71
C LYS A 372 8.73 -19.14 5.55
N TYR A 373 7.66 -19.84 5.19
CA TYR A 373 6.34 -19.24 4.96
C TYR A 373 5.76 -18.58 6.22
N HIS A 374 5.90 -19.24 7.37
CA HIS A 374 5.41 -18.74 8.66
C HIS A 374 6.43 -17.93 9.45
N ASN A 375 7.67 -17.82 8.95
CA ASN A 375 8.80 -17.22 9.66
C ASN A 375 8.95 -17.75 11.10
N ARG A 376 8.72 -19.05 11.31
CA ARG A 376 8.78 -19.71 12.62
C ARG A 376 9.49 -21.05 12.50
N LYS A 377 10.14 -21.49 13.58
CA LYS A 377 10.75 -22.83 13.63
C LYS A 377 9.66 -23.88 13.80
N ILE A 378 9.62 -24.83 12.88
CA ILE A 378 8.58 -25.87 12.86
C ILE A 378 9.17 -27.22 13.29
N TYR A 379 8.40 -27.92 14.12
CA TYR A 379 8.71 -29.26 14.58
C TYR A 379 7.68 -30.23 14.00
N ARG A 380 8.16 -31.39 13.55
CA ARG A 380 7.31 -32.50 13.13
C ARG A 380 7.17 -33.42 14.33
N CYS A 381 5.97 -33.57 14.84
CA CYS A 381 5.66 -34.45 15.97
C CYS A 381 4.78 -35.60 15.50
N ASN A 382 5.03 -36.82 15.99
CA ASN A 382 4.15 -37.95 15.71
C ASN A 382 3.00 -37.95 16.72
N VAL A 383 1.79 -38.32 16.28
CA VAL A 383 0.66 -38.48 17.20
C VAL A 383 0.81 -39.82 17.91
N ALA A 384 1.08 -39.78 19.22
CA ALA A 384 1.24 -40.98 20.05
C ALA A 384 -0.13 -41.57 20.42
N CYS A 385 -1.09 -40.71 20.76
CA CYS A 385 -2.44 -41.11 21.13
C CYS A 385 -3.47 -40.10 20.58
N ASN A 386 -4.61 -40.61 20.12
CA ASN A 386 -5.78 -39.82 19.77
C ASN A 386 -7.03 -40.55 20.28
N ARG A 387 -7.71 -39.95 21.26
CA ARG A 387 -8.90 -40.54 21.89
C ARG A 387 -10.04 -39.55 21.96
N ASN A 388 -11.26 -40.01 21.72
CA ASN A 388 -12.44 -39.23 22.04
C ASN A 388 -12.63 -39.23 23.56
N LEU A 389 -12.70 -38.03 24.16
CA LEU A 389 -12.93 -37.85 25.58
C LEU A 389 -14.41 -37.99 25.96
N HIS A 390 -15.31 -38.02 24.97
CA HIS A 390 -16.73 -38.34 25.16
C HIS A 390 -17.02 -39.82 24.88
N GLY A 391 -18.14 -40.29 25.44
CA GLY A 391 -18.70 -41.60 25.11
C GLY A 391 -19.30 -41.63 23.70
N SER A 392 -19.50 -42.83 23.16
CA SER A 392 -20.00 -43.10 21.79
C SER A 392 -21.38 -42.51 21.46
N ASN A 393 -22.13 -42.03 22.45
CA ASN A 393 -23.49 -41.52 22.30
C ASN A 393 -23.56 -39.98 22.25
N SER A 394 -22.42 -39.28 22.30
CA SER A 394 -22.39 -37.81 22.21
C SER A 394 -22.41 -37.34 20.76
N SER A 395 -23.23 -36.33 20.46
CA SER A 395 -23.22 -35.62 19.17
C SER A 395 -22.00 -34.71 19.01
N ILE A 396 -21.29 -34.42 20.11
CA ILE A 396 -20.06 -33.61 20.16
C ILE A 396 -18.89 -34.55 20.43
N ALA A 397 -17.78 -34.32 19.72
CA ALA A 397 -16.52 -35.01 19.92
C ALA A 397 -15.45 -34.02 20.41
N THR A 398 -14.73 -34.40 21.46
CA THR A 398 -13.58 -33.66 21.98
C THR A 398 -12.42 -34.64 21.99
N LEU A 399 -11.36 -34.31 21.26
CA LEU A 399 -10.22 -35.22 21.08
C LEU A 399 -9.11 -34.88 22.06
N GLY A 400 -8.69 -35.88 22.84
CA GLY A 400 -7.44 -35.85 23.57
C GLY A 400 -6.33 -36.36 22.66
N VAL A 401 -5.41 -35.47 22.29
CA VAL A 401 -4.28 -35.77 21.40
C VAL A 401 -2.98 -35.67 22.19
N GLU A 402 -2.19 -36.73 22.15
CA GLU A 402 -0.85 -36.79 22.74
C GLU A 402 0.17 -36.80 21.60
N LEU A 403 1.11 -35.86 21.62
CA LEU A 403 2.13 -35.70 20.60
C LEU A 403 3.48 -36.14 21.15
N ASP A 404 4.15 -37.05 20.44
CA ASP A 404 5.53 -37.41 20.71
C ASP A 404 6.44 -36.29 20.21
N THR A 405 7.13 -35.64 21.13
CA THR A 405 8.06 -34.55 20.84
C THR A 405 9.48 -35.09 20.79
N GLU A 406 10.14 -34.95 19.64
CA GLU A 406 11.58 -35.20 19.57
C GLU A 406 12.34 -34.28 20.55
N ALA A 407 13.54 -34.70 20.96
CA ALA A 407 14.40 -33.96 21.88
C ALA A 407 14.63 -32.52 21.38
N GLY A 408 13.93 -31.54 21.96
CA GLY A 408 14.08 -30.13 21.61
C GLY A 408 12.88 -29.22 21.88
N VAL A 409 11.66 -29.76 22.01
CA VAL A 409 10.48 -28.96 22.37
C VAL A 409 10.40 -28.83 23.89
N LYS A 410 10.64 -27.63 24.41
CA LYS A 410 10.46 -27.29 25.83
C LYS A 410 9.15 -26.49 25.95
N TYR A 411 8.37 -26.80 26.97
CA TYR A 411 7.15 -26.07 27.31
C TYR A 411 6.91 -26.11 28.81
N GLU A 412 6.15 -25.15 29.31
CA GLU A 412 5.64 -25.09 30.68
C GLU A 412 4.11 -25.27 30.71
N PRO A 413 3.53 -25.75 31.83
CA PRO A 413 2.08 -25.83 31.96
C PRO A 413 1.41 -24.47 31.81
N GLY A 414 0.56 -24.32 30.79
CA GLY A 414 -0.09 -23.05 30.44
C GLY A 414 0.30 -22.55 29.05
N ASP A 415 1.42 -23.03 28.50
CA ASP A 415 1.84 -22.72 27.14
C ASP A 415 0.86 -23.22 26.09
N HIS A 416 0.88 -22.58 24.92
CA HIS A 416 0.07 -22.95 23.78
C HIS A 416 0.88 -23.71 22.72
N VAL A 417 0.22 -24.62 22.02
CA VAL A 417 0.78 -25.33 20.85
C VAL A 417 0.13 -24.83 19.58
N GLY A 418 0.92 -24.24 18.68
CA GLY A 418 0.48 -23.89 17.34
C GLY A 418 0.49 -25.12 16.42
N VAL A 419 -0.67 -25.54 15.93
CA VAL A 419 -0.81 -26.70 15.03
C VAL A 419 -1.10 -26.23 13.61
N LEU A 420 -0.25 -26.59 12.66
CA LEU A 420 -0.47 -26.32 11.24
C LEU A 420 -1.40 -27.36 10.65
N ALA A 421 -2.67 -26.99 10.45
CA ALA A 421 -3.69 -27.86 9.91
C ALA A 421 -3.48 -28.16 8.41
N CYS A 422 -4.16 -29.18 7.93
CA CYS A 422 -4.26 -29.50 6.51
C CYS A 422 -5.70 -29.40 6.08
N ASN A 423 -5.92 -28.86 4.88
CA ASN A 423 -7.23 -28.93 4.27
C ASN A 423 -7.62 -30.38 3.97
N ARG A 424 -8.93 -30.65 4.00
CA ARG A 424 -9.49 -31.95 3.70
C ARG A 424 -9.19 -32.33 2.25
N SER A 425 -8.82 -33.58 2.02
CA SER A 425 -8.53 -34.11 0.67
C SER A 425 -9.70 -33.90 -0.28
N GLU A 426 -10.93 -34.09 0.19
CA GLU A 426 -12.12 -33.98 -0.67
C GLU A 426 -12.30 -32.55 -1.21
N LEU A 427 -11.99 -31.53 -0.40
CA LEU A 427 -12.05 -30.13 -0.82
C LEU A 427 -10.93 -29.79 -1.81
N VAL A 428 -9.70 -30.26 -1.53
CA VAL A 428 -8.55 -30.04 -2.40
C VAL A 428 -8.76 -30.68 -3.76
N GLU A 429 -9.17 -31.95 -3.80
CA GLU A 429 -9.48 -32.65 -5.05
C GLU A 429 -10.68 -32.01 -5.77
N GLY A 430 -11.71 -31.59 -5.04
CA GLY A 430 -12.87 -30.91 -5.61
C GLY A 430 -12.49 -29.60 -6.31
N ILE A 431 -11.61 -28.79 -5.71
CA ILE A 431 -11.12 -27.56 -6.34
C ILE A 431 -10.28 -27.90 -7.57
N ILE A 432 -9.35 -28.84 -7.46
CA ILE A 432 -8.48 -29.27 -8.57
C ILE A 432 -9.34 -29.75 -9.76
N ALA A 433 -10.45 -30.44 -9.51
CA ALA A 433 -11.37 -30.90 -10.56
C ALA A 433 -12.11 -29.76 -11.28
N HIS A 434 -12.26 -28.59 -10.66
CA HIS A 434 -12.89 -27.41 -11.24
C HIS A 434 -11.89 -26.43 -11.88
N LEU A 435 -10.58 -26.71 -11.82
CA LEU A 435 -9.56 -25.90 -12.47
C LEU A 435 -9.26 -26.39 -13.89
N ASP A 436 -9.02 -25.46 -14.82
CA ASP A 436 -8.46 -25.79 -16.12
C ASP A 436 -6.96 -26.08 -15.99
N LEU A 437 -6.62 -27.37 -15.97
CA LEU A 437 -5.26 -27.89 -15.79
C LEU A 437 -4.63 -28.37 -17.11
N SER A 438 -5.12 -27.91 -18.26
CA SER A 438 -4.68 -28.37 -19.59
C SER A 438 -3.15 -28.34 -19.80
N GLU A 439 -2.44 -27.43 -19.13
CA GLU A 439 -0.98 -27.26 -19.22
C GLU A 439 -0.23 -27.58 -17.92
N LEU A 440 -0.91 -28.07 -16.87
CA LEU A 440 -0.34 -28.21 -15.54
C LEU A 440 -0.63 -29.56 -14.89
N ASP A 441 0.42 -30.22 -14.42
CA ASP A 441 0.31 -31.42 -13.57
C ASP A 441 0.20 -30.97 -12.10
N PRO A 442 -0.92 -31.23 -11.39
CA PRO A 442 -1.14 -30.76 -10.02
C PRO A 442 -0.17 -31.35 -9.00
N ASP A 443 0.53 -32.43 -9.36
CA ASP A 443 1.50 -33.13 -8.52
C ASP A 443 2.95 -32.72 -8.79
N LYS A 444 3.21 -31.93 -9.85
CA LYS A 444 4.55 -31.40 -10.12
C LYS A 444 4.79 -30.07 -9.41
N PRO A 445 6.02 -29.83 -8.88
CA PRO A 445 6.31 -28.58 -8.21
C PRO A 445 6.37 -27.39 -9.17
N VAL A 446 5.72 -26.31 -8.76
CA VAL A 446 5.62 -25.07 -9.53
C VAL A 446 6.04 -23.86 -8.70
N GLU A 447 6.53 -22.84 -9.40
CA GLU A 447 6.82 -21.52 -8.84
C GLU A 447 5.82 -20.51 -9.39
N LEU A 448 5.08 -19.87 -8.49
CA LEU A 448 4.22 -18.74 -8.85
C LEU A 448 5.08 -17.51 -9.12
N GLN A 449 4.92 -16.91 -10.29
CA GLN A 449 5.58 -15.67 -10.68
C GLN A 449 4.55 -14.62 -11.08
N HIS A 450 4.81 -13.36 -10.70
CA HIS A 450 4.00 -12.21 -11.08
C HIS A 450 4.83 -11.22 -11.89
N LEU A 451 4.17 -10.51 -12.79
CA LEU A 451 4.77 -9.52 -13.66
C LEU A 451 4.86 -8.19 -12.92
N LYS A 452 6.08 -7.80 -12.55
CA LYS A 452 6.35 -6.50 -11.93
C LYS A 452 6.72 -5.48 -12.99
N GLU A 453 5.99 -4.38 -13.04
CA GLU A 453 6.32 -3.23 -13.86
C GLU A 453 7.12 -2.23 -13.03
N THR A 454 8.40 -2.06 -13.36
CA THR A 454 9.24 -1.05 -12.71
C THR A 454 9.39 0.15 -13.65
N GLN A 455 8.96 1.32 -13.20
CA GLN A 455 9.21 2.57 -13.92
C GLN A 455 10.69 2.93 -13.74
N THR A 456 11.44 2.88 -14.85
CA THR A 456 12.84 3.34 -14.88
C THR A 456 12.91 4.64 -15.69
N SER A 457 13.98 5.41 -15.53
CA SER A 457 14.24 6.62 -16.33
C SER A 457 14.32 6.36 -17.84
N SER A 458 14.41 5.10 -18.26
CA SER A 458 14.41 4.64 -19.66
C SER A 458 13.07 4.07 -20.14
N GLY A 459 12.01 4.13 -19.32
CA GLY A 459 10.67 3.58 -19.60
C GLY A 459 10.26 2.47 -18.64
N VAL A 460 9.10 1.86 -18.92
CA VAL A 460 8.54 0.77 -18.11
C VAL A 460 9.27 -0.54 -18.43
N VAL A 461 9.95 -1.11 -17.44
CA VAL A 461 10.59 -2.42 -17.54
C VAL A 461 9.71 -3.46 -16.87
N ARG A 462 9.35 -4.51 -17.60
CA ARG A 462 8.53 -5.62 -17.11
C ARG A 462 9.40 -6.81 -16.75
N THR A 463 9.40 -7.24 -15.49
CA THR A 463 10.16 -8.39 -15.00
C THR A 463 9.27 -9.37 -14.27
N TRP A 464 9.45 -10.67 -14.55
CA TRP A 464 8.81 -11.73 -13.79
C TRP A 464 9.58 -11.97 -12.50
N GLU A 465 8.91 -11.86 -11.36
CA GLU A 465 9.47 -12.11 -10.03
C GLU A 465 8.69 -13.25 -9.35
N PRO A 466 9.39 -14.15 -8.61
CA PRO A 466 8.73 -15.14 -7.77
C PRO A 466 7.81 -14.47 -6.76
N HIS A 467 6.69 -15.13 -6.43
CA HIS A 467 5.81 -14.66 -5.37
C HIS A 467 6.54 -14.66 -4.03
N GLU A 468 6.47 -13.55 -3.30
CA GLU A 468 7.30 -13.32 -2.10
C GLU A 468 7.04 -14.38 -1.01
N ARG A 469 5.78 -14.80 -0.87
CA ARG A 469 5.33 -15.66 0.22
C ARG A 469 5.22 -17.14 -0.11
N LEU A 470 4.84 -17.50 -1.35
CA LEU A 470 4.46 -18.88 -1.66
C LEU A 470 5.69 -19.70 -2.06
N PRO A 471 5.90 -20.90 -1.47
CA PRO A 471 7.05 -21.72 -1.78
C PRO A 471 6.88 -22.47 -3.11
N ARG A 472 7.98 -23.10 -3.53
CA ARG A 472 8.06 -23.95 -4.72
C ARG A 472 7.57 -25.35 -4.38
N GLU A 473 6.29 -25.59 -4.61
CA GLU A 473 5.60 -26.85 -4.28
C GLU A 473 4.55 -27.19 -5.33
N SER A 474 4.01 -28.41 -5.29
CA SER A 474 2.93 -28.79 -6.20
C SER A 474 1.63 -28.05 -5.85
N LEU A 475 0.75 -27.87 -6.84
CA LEU A 475 -0.53 -27.20 -6.63
C LEU A 475 -1.34 -27.88 -5.52
N ARG A 476 -1.31 -29.22 -5.49
CA ARG A 476 -1.97 -30.01 -4.43
C ARG A 476 -1.41 -29.69 -3.05
N VAL A 477 -0.08 -29.60 -2.89
CA VAL A 477 0.55 -29.28 -1.61
C VAL A 477 0.25 -27.84 -1.18
N LEU A 478 0.25 -26.89 -2.13
CA LEU A 478 -0.12 -25.49 -1.87
C LEU A 478 -1.56 -25.38 -1.34
N LEU A 479 -2.52 -26.01 -2.02
CA LEU A 479 -3.92 -26.06 -1.59
C LEU A 479 -4.11 -26.82 -0.28
N THR A 480 -3.27 -27.82 0.02
CA THR A 480 -3.41 -28.60 1.25
C THR A 480 -2.87 -27.88 2.49
N ARG A 481 -1.75 -27.14 2.37
CA ARG A 481 -0.95 -26.69 3.52
C ARG A 481 -0.67 -25.20 3.60
N PHE A 482 -0.82 -24.45 2.50
CA PHE A 482 -0.38 -23.05 2.42
C PHE A 482 -1.49 -22.05 2.13
N LEU A 483 -2.61 -22.53 1.59
CA LEU A 483 -3.75 -21.70 1.20
C LEU A 483 -4.97 -22.05 2.04
N ASP A 484 -5.69 -21.02 2.47
CA ASP A 484 -7.00 -21.18 3.06
C ASP A 484 -8.05 -21.29 1.95
N ILE A 485 -8.69 -22.44 1.87
CA ILE A 485 -9.76 -22.73 0.90
C ILE A 485 -11.14 -22.83 1.57
N THR A 486 -11.22 -22.55 2.87
CA THR A 486 -12.39 -22.77 3.72
C THR A 486 -13.03 -21.48 4.21
N THR A 487 -12.23 -20.43 4.39
CA THR A 487 -12.76 -19.11 4.74
C THR A 487 -13.63 -18.57 3.58
N PRO A 488 -14.80 -17.97 3.89
CA PRO A 488 -15.66 -17.36 2.89
C PRO A 488 -14.90 -16.41 1.94
N PRO A 489 -15.10 -16.56 0.62
CA PRO A 489 -14.54 -15.68 -0.39
C PRO A 489 -14.77 -14.19 -0.08
N THR A 490 -13.71 -13.39 -0.10
CA THR A 490 -13.85 -11.93 0.11
C THR A 490 -14.59 -11.25 -1.05
N PRO A 491 -15.23 -10.09 -0.84
CA PRO A 491 -15.90 -9.35 -1.92
C PRO A 491 -14.97 -9.03 -3.10
N GLN A 492 -13.70 -8.73 -2.82
CA GLN A 492 -12.68 -8.51 -3.86
C GLN A 492 -12.42 -9.77 -4.69
N PHE A 493 -12.40 -10.94 -4.06
CA PHE A 493 -12.23 -12.21 -4.76
C PHE A 493 -13.50 -12.58 -5.55
N LEU A 494 -14.69 -12.29 -5.03
CA LEU A 494 -15.95 -12.45 -5.78
C LEU A 494 -15.99 -11.56 -7.04
N GLN A 495 -15.51 -10.31 -6.93
CA GLN A 495 -15.36 -9.42 -8.08
C GLN A 495 -14.41 -10.00 -9.14
N PHE A 496 -13.34 -10.65 -8.72
CA PHE A 496 -12.42 -11.34 -9.61
C PHE A 496 -13.11 -12.54 -10.28
N LEU A 497 -13.81 -13.39 -9.52
CA LEU A 497 -14.58 -14.50 -10.09
C LEU A 497 -15.61 -14.02 -11.12
N ALA A 498 -16.35 -12.95 -10.82
CA ALA A 498 -17.29 -12.33 -11.76
C ALA A 498 -16.66 -11.88 -13.08
N SER A 499 -15.36 -11.55 -13.07
CA SER A 499 -14.61 -11.19 -14.29
C SER A 499 -14.24 -12.40 -15.14
N CYS A 500 -14.20 -13.60 -14.53
CA CYS A 500 -13.92 -14.87 -15.18
C CYS A 500 -15.20 -15.64 -15.57
N THR A 501 -16.35 -15.31 -14.97
CA THR A 501 -17.63 -15.97 -15.23
C THR A 501 -18.15 -15.70 -16.64
N ILE A 502 -18.56 -16.77 -17.32
CA ILE A 502 -19.13 -16.73 -18.68
C ILE A 502 -20.65 -16.55 -18.64
N ASP A 503 -21.31 -17.16 -17.65
CA ASP A 503 -22.75 -17.07 -17.46
C ASP A 503 -23.17 -15.67 -16.94
N PRO A 504 -24.14 -14.99 -17.57
CA PRO A 504 -24.53 -13.65 -17.18
C PRO A 504 -25.28 -13.58 -15.84
N GLU A 505 -26.06 -14.60 -15.49
CA GLU A 505 -26.84 -14.62 -14.24
C GLU A 505 -25.92 -14.82 -13.03
N ASP A 506 -24.99 -15.78 -13.12
CA ASP A 506 -23.97 -15.99 -12.10
C ASP A 506 -23.07 -14.76 -11.93
N LYS A 507 -22.75 -14.08 -13.04
CA LYS A 507 -21.94 -12.86 -13.02
C LYS A 507 -22.64 -11.73 -12.28
N ASP A 508 -23.92 -11.48 -12.56
CA ASP A 508 -24.69 -10.44 -11.89
C ASP A 508 -24.83 -10.72 -10.39
N HIS A 509 -25.02 -12.00 -10.02
CA HIS A 509 -25.08 -12.40 -8.62
C HIS A 509 -23.73 -12.23 -7.89
N LEU A 510 -22.61 -12.58 -8.53
CA LEU A 510 -21.27 -12.35 -7.96
C LEU A 510 -20.96 -10.86 -7.81
N ILE A 511 -21.38 -10.01 -8.76
CA ILE A 511 -21.22 -8.56 -8.67
C ILE A 511 -22.07 -7.99 -7.52
N LEU A 512 -23.30 -8.48 -7.34
CA LEU A 512 -24.15 -8.10 -6.22
C LEU A 512 -23.45 -8.39 -4.88
N LEU A 513 -22.95 -9.62 -4.69
CA LEU A 513 -22.22 -10.00 -3.47
C LEU A 513 -20.89 -9.26 -3.31
N ALA A 514 -20.25 -8.86 -4.40
CA ALA A 514 -18.99 -8.11 -4.34
C ALA A 514 -19.19 -6.63 -3.95
N THR A 515 -20.33 -6.04 -4.30
CA THR A 515 -20.59 -4.59 -4.18
C THR A 515 -21.52 -4.25 -3.02
N GLU A 516 -22.53 -5.08 -2.77
CA GLU A 516 -23.53 -4.84 -1.74
C GLU A 516 -23.16 -5.54 -0.43
N SER A 517 -22.78 -4.73 0.56
CA SER A 517 -22.30 -5.23 1.85
C SER A 517 -23.34 -6.07 2.60
N THR A 518 -24.62 -5.69 2.56
CA THR A 518 -25.71 -6.42 3.23
C THR A 518 -25.91 -7.80 2.62
N ALA A 519 -25.98 -7.87 1.28
CA ALA A 519 -26.12 -9.13 0.55
C ALA A 519 -24.93 -10.08 0.81
N TYR A 520 -23.71 -9.55 0.80
CA TYR A 520 -22.51 -10.32 1.13
C TYR A 520 -22.57 -10.89 2.55
N GLU A 521 -22.92 -10.06 3.53
CA GLU A 521 -22.95 -10.44 4.94
C GLU A 521 -24.02 -11.49 5.21
N ASP A 522 -25.21 -11.35 4.62
CA ASP A 522 -26.28 -12.36 4.71
C ASP A 522 -25.84 -13.69 4.07
N TRP A 523 -25.27 -13.65 2.86
CA TRP A 523 -24.77 -14.84 2.19
C TRP A 523 -23.68 -15.54 3.00
N ARG A 524 -22.70 -14.78 3.50
CA ARG A 524 -21.59 -15.26 4.34
C ARG A 524 -22.12 -15.91 5.62
N HIS A 525 -23.04 -15.23 6.31
CA HIS A 525 -23.56 -15.66 7.60
C HIS A 525 -24.47 -16.89 7.50
N TRP A 526 -25.29 -16.99 6.45
CA TRP A 526 -26.27 -18.08 6.35
C TRP A 526 -25.79 -19.27 5.52
N ARG A 527 -24.83 -19.08 4.62
CA ARG A 527 -24.32 -20.15 3.75
C ARG A 527 -22.99 -20.74 4.19
N PHE A 528 -22.19 -20.03 4.98
CA PHE A 528 -20.83 -20.41 5.36
C PHE A 528 -20.03 -21.01 4.17
N PRO A 529 -19.98 -20.29 3.04
CA PRO A 529 -19.41 -20.81 1.81
C PRO A 529 -17.89 -21.01 1.96
N HIS A 530 -17.37 -22.06 1.35
CA HIS A 530 -15.93 -22.23 1.13
C HIS A 530 -15.61 -22.00 -0.36
N LEU A 531 -14.35 -22.22 -0.78
CA LEU A 531 -13.93 -21.94 -2.15
C LEU A 531 -14.55 -22.89 -3.19
N LEU A 532 -14.76 -24.16 -2.83
CA LEU A 532 -15.46 -25.15 -3.65
C LEU A 532 -16.98 -24.97 -3.57
#